data_AF-A0A7K3RYH0-F1
#
_entry.id   AF-A0A7K3RYH0-F1
#
_cell.length_a   1.000
_cell.length_b   1.000
_cell.length_c   1.000
_cell.angle_alpha   90.00
_cell.angle_beta   90.00
_cell.angle_gamma   90.00
#
_symmetry.space_group_name_H-M   'P 1'
#
loop_
_entity.id
_entity.type
_entity.pdbx_description
1 polymer ?
#
loop_
_entity_poly.entity_id
_entity_poly.type
_entity_poly.pdbx_seq_one_letter_code
_entity_poly.pdbx_strand_id
1 'polypeptide(L)' 'PRTAPASAALLPYMEQTFGSWYVLGGMRELARAVYERCVARRVEFVFGAEVVRVVEKDGRAAGVELA' A
#
# COMPACT_ATOMS: atom_id res chain seq x y z
N PRO A 1 4.80 -12.98 -23.92
CA PRO A 1 4.44 -14.41 -23.73
C PRO A 1 5.62 -15.35 -23.38
N ARG A 2 6.84 -15.13 -23.92
CA ARG A 2 7.98 -16.05 -23.71
C ARG A 2 8.83 -15.79 -22.46
N THR A 3 8.73 -14.59 -21.88
CA THR A 3 9.54 -14.15 -20.72
C THR A 3 8.70 -13.87 -19.47
N ALA A 4 7.37 -13.88 -19.59
CA ALA A 4 6.50 -13.71 -18.44
C ALA A 4 6.47 -15.01 -17.63
N PRO A 5 6.52 -14.95 -16.28
CA PRO A 5 6.42 -16.13 -15.44
C PRO A 5 5.02 -16.75 -15.54
N ALA A 6 4.91 -18.06 -15.32
CA ALA A 6 3.63 -18.77 -15.36
C ALA A 6 2.59 -18.19 -14.38
N SER A 7 3.05 -17.65 -13.25
CA SER A 7 2.21 -16.97 -12.26
C SER A 7 1.45 -15.75 -12.79
N ALA A 8 1.90 -15.14 -13.90
CA ALA A 8 1.19 -14.03 -14.52
C ALA A 8 -0.21 -14.43 -15.03
N ALA A 9 -0.46 -15.73 -15.26
CA ALA A 9 -1.78 -16.24 -15.62
C ALA A 9 -2.81 -16.18 -14.47
N LEU A 10 -2.38 -15.90 -13.23
CA LEU A 10 -3.29 -15.78 -12.09
C LEU A 10 -4.16 -14.52 -12.18
N LEU A 11 -3.66 -13.44 -12.78
CA LEU A 11 -4.44 -12.21 -12.93
C LEU A 11 -5.75 -12.43 -13.73
N PRO A 12 -5.71 -12.97 -14.97
CA PRO A 12 -6.96 -13.24 -15.71
C PRO A 12 -7.84 -14.31 -15.03
N TYR A 13 -7.25 -15.30 -14.34
CA TYR A 13 -8.02 -16.26 -13.55
C TYR A 13 -8.82 -15.56 -12.44
N MET A 14 -8.19 -14.63 -11.71
CA MET A 14 -8.86 -13.90 -10.64
C MET A 14 -10.01 -13.05 -11.17
N GLU A 15 -9.78 -12.32 -12.27
CA GLU A 15 -10.79 -11.46 -12.89
C GLU A 15 -11.99 -12.26 -13.43
N GLN A 16 -11.74 -13.41 -14.08
CA GLN A 16 -12.79 -14.25 -14.62
C GLN A 16 -13.58 -15.00 -13.54
N THR A 17 -12.90 -15.49 -12.50
CA THR A 17 -13.51 -16.35 -11.48
C THR A 17 -14.23 -15.55 -10.40
N PHE A 18 -13.64 -14.42 -9.99
CA PHE A 18 -14.16 -13.63 -8.87
C PHE A 18 -14.77 -12.31 -9.32
N GLY A 19 -14.45 -11.84 -10.53
CA GLY A 19 -14.91 -10.56 -11.06
C GLY A 19 -13.89 -9.44 -10.89
N SER A 20 -14.28 -8.26 -11.35
CA SER A 20 -13.55 -7.01 -11.18
C SER A 20 -14.48 -5.97 -10.60
N TRP A 21 -13.97 -5.13 -9.70
CA TRP A 21 -14.76 -4.15 -8.97
C TRP A 21 -14.20 -2.76 -9.14
N TYR A 22 -15.13 -1.81 -9.19
CA TYR A 22 -14.82 -0.39 -9.19
C TYR A 22 -15.26 0.19 -7.86
N VAL A 23 -14.34 0.88 -7.20
CA VAL A 23 -14.68 1.69 -6.02
C VAL A 23 -15.50 2.87 -6.52
N LEU A 24 -16.71 3.05 -5.97
CA LEU A 24 -17.51 4.23 -6.27
C LEU A 24 -16.72 5.48 -5.90
N GLY A 25 -16.53 6.40 -6.84
CA GLY A 25 -15.65 7.58 -6.69
C GLY A 25 -14.15 7.34 -6.93
N GLY A 26 -13.78 6.12 -7.33
CA GLY A 26 -12.44 5.75 -7.79
C GLY A 26 -11.44 5.42 -6.67
N MET A 27 -10.18 5.14 -7.05
CA MET A 27 -9.14 4.69 -6.12
C MET A 27 -8.85 5.66 -4.97
N ARG A 28 -9.11 6.96 -5.16
CA ARG A 28 -8.98 7.97 -4.10
C ARG A 28 -9.94 7.73 -2.94
N GLU A 29 -11.14 7.21 -3.21
CA GLU A 29 -12.11 6.85 -2.16
C GLU A 29 -11.61 5.68 -1.31
N LEU A 30 -10.95 4.71 -1.91
CA LEU A 30 -10.32 3.62 -1.15
C LEU A 30 -9.21 4.17 -0.23
N ALA A 31 -8.35 5.04 -0.74
CA ALA A 31 -7.30 5.68 0.07
C ALA A 31 -7.90 6.49 1.24
N ARG A 32 -8.97 7.24 1.00
CA ARG A 32 -9.71 7.97 2.04
C ARG A 32 -10.30 7.04 3.09
N ALA A 33 -10.98 5.97 2.69
CA ALA A 33 -11.60 5.03 3.61
C ALA A 33 -10.55 4.36 4.53
N VAL A 34 -9.37 4.04 3.98
CA VAL A 34 -8.25 3.51 4.78
C VAL A 34 -7.73 4.58 5.75
N TYR A 35 -7.52 5.82 5.29
CA TYR A 35 -7.10 6.94 6.14
C TYR A 35 -8.07 7.15 7.32
N GLU A 36 -9.37 7.26 7.05
CA GLU A 36 -10.40 7.43 8.08
C GLU A 36 -10.42 6.26 9.06
N ARG A 37 -10.24 5.02 8.59
CA ARG A 37 -10.19 3.82 9.44
C ARG A 37 -8.98 3.82 10.39
N CYS A 38 -7.84 4.33 9.90
CA CYS A 38 -6.61 4.49 10.67
C CYS A 38 -6.75 5.60 11.72
N VAL A 39 -7.31 6.76 11.35
CA VAL A 39 -7.60 7.86 12.30
C VAL A 39 -8.57 7.40 13.39
N ALA A 40 -9.61 6.63 13.04
CA ALA A 40 -10.52 6.03 14.02
C ALA A 40 -9.81 5.04 14.98
N ARG A 41 -8.63 4.52 14.61
CA ARG A 41 -7.73 3.71 15.44
C ARG A 41 -6.64 4.51 16.14
N ARG A 42 -6.71 5.84 16.09
CA ARG A 42 -5.73 6.77 16.67
C ARG A 42 -4.35 6.67 16.02
N VAL A 43 -4.28 6.26 14.76
CA VAL A 43 -3.05 6.34 13.97
C VAL A 43 -2.81 7.81 13.60
N GLU A 44 -1.59 8.29 13.84
CA GLU A 44 -1.15 9.62 13.43
C GLU A 44 -0.56 9.57 12.01
N PHE A 45 -0.89 10.59 11.20
CA PHE A 45 -0.31 10.80 9.88
C PHE A 45 0.45 12.11 9.86
N VAL A 46 1.75 12.04 9.58
CA VAL A 46 2.60 13.22 9.38
C VAL A 46 2.86 13.37 7.89
N PHE A 47 2.23 14.37 7.27
CA PHE A 47 2.39 14.67 5.85
C PHE A 47 3.51 15.69 5.63
N GLY A 48 4.09 15.70 4.43
CA GLY A 48 5.24 16.54 4.12
C GLY A 48 6.53 16.14 4.85
N ALA A 49 6.55 14.96 5.49
CA ALA A 49 7.70 14.40 6.17
C ALA A 49 8.44 13.44 5.24
N GLU A 50 9.34 13.95 4.40
CA GLU A 50 10.19 13.13 3.56
C GLU A 50 11.16 12.32 4.43
N VAL A 51 11.04 11.00 4.40
CA VAL A 51 11.96 10.08 5.09
C VAL A 51 13.19 9.85 4.21
N VAL A 52 14.36 10.26 4.69
CA VAL A 52 15.63 10.16 3.95
C VAL A 52 16.50 8.99 4.41
N ARG A 53 16.27 8.46 5.61
CA ARG A 53 17.03 7.31 6.14
C ARG A 53 16.21 6.51 7.15
N VAL A 54 16.40 5.19 7.16
CA VAL A 54 15.99 4.33 8.28
C VAL A 54 17.15 4.26 9.27
N VAL A 55 16.90 4.61 10.53
CA VAL A 55 17.90 4.54 11.60
C VAL A 55 18.00 3.11 12.11
N GLU A 56 19.21 2.57 12.20
CA GLU A 56 19.49 1.23 12.71
C GLU A 56 20.23 1.30 14.04
N LYS A 57 19.91 0.37 14.94
CA LYS A 57 20.66 0.11 16.17
C LYS A 57 20.78 -1.41 16.36
N ASP A 58 22.01 -1.90 16.50
CA ASP A 58 22.30 -3.31 16.78
C ASP A 58 21.63 -4.30 15.80
N GLY A 59 21.63 -4.00 14.50
CA GLY A 59 21.01 -4.84 13.47
C GLY A 59 19.49 -4.69 13.34
N ARG A 60 18.88 -3.69 14.01
CA ARG A 60 17.41 -3.50 14.03
C ARG A 60 17.00 -2.08 13.69
N ALA A 61 15.88 -1.95 12.99
CA ALA A 61 15.26 -0.65 12.75
C ALA A 61 14.86 0.01 14.08
N ALA A 62 15.31 1.25 14.27
CA ALA A 62 15.12 2.04 15.48
C ALA A 62 14.42 3.39 15.24
N GLY A 63 14.16 3.75 13.98
CA GLY A 63 13.44 4.97 13.63
C GLY A 63 13.66 5.39 12.18
N VAL A 64 13.28 6.62 11.88
CA VAL A 64 13.49 7.26 10.57
C VAL A 64 14.05 8.67 10.76
N GLU A 65 14.89 9.09 9.82
CA GLU A 65 15.41 10.45 9.71
C GLU A 65 14.63 11.18 8.61
N LEU A 66 14.26 12.44 8.87
CA LEU A 66 13.56 13.31 7.91
C LEU A 66 14.55 14.30 7.27
N ALA A 67 14.20 14.82 6.09
CA ALA A 67 14.98 15.84 5.37
C ALA A 67 15.11 17.18 6.11
#